data_AF-A0A2V9SSW0-F1
#
_entry.id   AF-A0A2V9SSW0-F1
#
_cell.length_a   1.000
_cell.length_b   1.000
_cell.length_c   1.000
_cell.angle_alpha   90.00
_cell.angle_beta   90.00
_cell.angle_gamma   90.00
#
_symmetry.space_group_name_H-M   'P 1'
#
loop_
_entity.id
_entity.type
_entity.pdbx_description
1 polymer ?
#
loop_
_entity_poly.entity_id
_entity_poly.type
_entity_poly.pdbx_seq_one_letter_code
_entity_poly.pdbx_strand_id
1 'polypeptide(L)'
;ADNSARGTEKESSPFYGYYFRLVSLNSLNGTKTNVPRDKMTRALALVAYPAEYRSSGIMTFIVTQDGTVYERDLGPSTTKIAPDVKERSPASSWHKAE
;
A
#
# COMPACT_ATOMS: atom_id res chain seq x y z
N ALA A 1 -34.27 13.45 21.31
CA ALA A 1 -32.83 13.74 21.45
C ALA A 1 -32.08 12.44 21.23
N ASP A 2 -31.11 12.30 20.34
CA ASP A 2 -30.66 13.01 19.15
C ASP A 2 -29.92 11.93 18.34
N ASN A 3 -30.13 11.92 17.03
CA ASN A 3 -29.60 10.96 16.10
C ASN A 3 -28.24 11.47 15.62
N SER A 4 -27.15 10.74 15.84
CA SER A 4 -25.89 11.00 15.14
C SER A 4 -25.01 9.76 15.08
N ALA A 5 -25.36 8.91 14.10
CA ALA A 5 -24.44 7.98 13.49
C ALA A 5 -23.22 8.75 12.94
N ARG A 6 -22.11 8.75 13.69
CA ARG A 6 -20.80 9.10 13.15
C ARG A 6 -20.21 7.84 12.50
N GLY A 7 -20.50 7.68 11.20
CA GLY A 7 -19.70 6.81 10.35
C GLY A 7 -18.29 7.39 10.24
N THR A 8 -17.40 6.97 11.13
CA THR A 8 -15.98 7.37 11.12
C THR A 8 -15.17 6.21 10.59
N GLU A 9 -14.53 6.45 9.45
CA GLU A 9 -13.54 5.60 8.79
C GLU A 9 -14.14 4.30 8.21
N LYS A 10 -14.18 4.21 6.87
CA LYS A 10 -14.17 2.89 6.23
C LYS A 10 -12.82 2.27 6.60
N GLU A 11 -12.79 1.58 7.74
CA GLU A 11 -11.77 0.59 8.07
C GLU A 11 -11.56 -0.24 6.79
N SER A 12 -10.39 -0.09 6.18
CA SER A 12 -10.01 -0.92 5.03
C SER A 12 -10.23 -2.35 5.48
N SER A 13 -11.13 -3.08 4.85
CA SER A 13 -11.41 -4.46 5.23
C SER A 13 -10.52 -5.37 4.39
N PRO A 14 -9.88 -6.37 5.00
CA PRO A 14 -8.99 -7.23 4.24
C PRO A 14 -9.80 -8.07 3.25
N PHE A 15 -9.29 -8.20 2.03
CA PHE A 15 -9.85 -9.06 1.00
C PHE A 15 -9.02 -10.34 0.94
N TYR A 16 -9.64 -11.48 1.22
CA TYR A 16 -8.96 -12.78 1.39
C TYR A 16 -7.74 -12.71 2.33
N GLY A 17 -7.88 -11.99 3.45
CA GLY A 17 -6.81 -11.87 4.44
C GLY A 17 -5.67 -10.92 4.04
N TYR A 18 -5.85 -10.11 2.98
CA TYR A 18 -4.89 -9.12 2.53
C TYR A 18 -5.48 -7.71 2.49
N TYR A 19 -4.69 -6.75 2.91
CA TYR A 19 -4.95 -5.34 2.68
C TYR A 19 -4.32 -4.88 1.38
N PHE A 20 -5.03 -4.00 0.66
CA PHE A 20 -4.60 -3.44 -0.60
C PHE A 20 -4.60 -1.92 -0.51
N ARG A 21 -3.56 -1.29 -1.05
CA ARG A 21 -3.49 0.17 -1.13
C ARG A 21 -2.78 0.64 -2.38
N LEU A 22 -3.20 1.79 -2.90
CA LEU A 22 -2.52 2.47 -4.00
C LEU A 22 -1.54 3.49 -3.44
N VAL A 23 -0.31 3.48 -3.94
CA VAL A 23 0.75 4.42 -3.58
C VAL A 23 1.05 5.30 -4.78
N SER A 24 1.01 6.63 -4.58
CA SER A 24 1.35 7.61 -5.61
C SER A 24 2.85 7.86 -5.66
N LEU A 25 3.43 7.68 -6.84
CA LEU A 25 4.88 7.84 -7.06
C LEU A 25 5.31 9.31 -7.01
N ASN A 26 4.36 10.24 -7.15
CA ASN A 26 4.61 11.69 -7.08
C ASN A 26 4.77 12.23 -5.65
N SER A 27 4.72 11.38 -4.61
CA SER A 27 4.99 11.77 -3.22
C SER A 27 6.49 11.94 -2.90
N LEU A 28 7.35 11.76 -3.90
CA LEU A 28 8.81 11.76 -3.83
C LEU A 28 9.47 13.14 -3.67
N ASN A 29 8.78 14.24 -3.96
CA ASN A 29 9.46 15.54 -4.17
C ASN A 29 9.29 16.51 -2.99
N GLY A 30 8.55 16.13 -1.94
CA GLY A 30 8.16 17.04 -0.86
C GLY A 30 7.24 18.19 -1.31
N THR A 31 6.91 18.28 -2.59
CA THR A 31 6.05 19.31 -3.14
C THR A 31 4.61 18.81 -3.05
N LYS A 32 3.81 19.43 -2.18
CA LYS A 32 2.34 19.35 -2.26
C LYS A 32 1.91 19.99 -3.57
N THR A 33 1.99 19.27 -4.68
CA THR A 33 1.51 19.80 -5.95
C THR A 33 -0.01 19.64 -5.94
N ASN A 34 -0.70 20.77 -5.76
CA ASN A 34 -2.13 20.92 -6.01
C ASN A 34 -2.39 20.79 -7.52
N VAL A 35 -2.09 19.63 -8.11
CA VAL A 35 -2.40 19.37 -9.51
C VAL A 35 -3.85 18.85 -9.57
N PRO A 36 -4.74 19.49 -10.35
CA PRO A 36 -6.10 19.01 -10.52
C PRO A 36 -6.09 17.56 -11.02
N ARG A 37 -7.03 16.78 -10.49
CA ARG A 37 -7.17 15.31 -10.62
C ARG A 37 -7.13 14.77 -12.05
N ASP A 38 -7.27 15.65 -13.04
CA ASP A 38 -7.60 15.36 -14.43
C ASP A 38 -6.40 15.27 -15.40
N LYS A 39 -5.16 15.58 -14.97
CA LYS A 39 -3.99 15.63 -15.89
C LYS A 39 -2.70 14.99 -15.36
N MET A 40 -2.82 14.04 -14.45
CA MET A 40 -1.67 13.28 -13.99
C MET A 40 -1.87 11.85 -14.45
N THR A 41 -1.11 11.42 -15.47
CA THR A 41 -0.88 9.98 -15.71
C THR A 41 -0.08 9.50 -14.50
N ARG A 42 -0.78 9.25 -13.39
CA ARG A 42 -0.16 8.91 -12.10
C ARG A 42 0.49 7.56 -12.29
N ALA A 43 1.81 7.54 -12.30
CA ALA A 43 2.50 6.33 -11.96
C ALA A 43 2.00 5.96 -10.54
N LEU A 44 1.45 4.77 -10.38
CA LEU A 44 0.87 4.23 -9.15
C LEU A 44 1.45 2.83 -8.95
N ALA A 45 1.76 2.48 -7.71
CA ALA A 45 2.06 1.10 -7.33
C ALA A 45 0.94 0.57 -6.43
N LEU A 46 0.61 -0.72 -6.57
CA LEU A 46 -0.29 -1.43 -5.66
C LEU A 46 0.57 -2.11 -4.58
N VAL A 47 0.25 -1.89 -3.32
CA VAL A 47 0.87 -2.62 -2.20
C VAL A 47 -0.18 -3.56 -1.63
N ALA A 48 0.18 -4.84 -1.51
CA ALA A 48 -0.63 -5.87 -0.86
C ALA A 48 0.13 -6.47 0.33
N TYR A 49 -0.51 -6.56 1.49
CA TYR A 49 0.12 -7.12 2.69
C TYR A 49 -0.88 -7.93 3.54
N PRO A 50 -0.42 -8.97 4.25
CA PRO A 50 -1.29 -9.80 5.07
C PRO A 50 -1.90 -8.98 6.21
N ALA A 51 -3.19 -9.20 6.43
CA ALA A 51 -3.91 -8.71 7.60
C ALA A 51 -3.36 -9.32 8.90
N GLU A 52 -2.93 -10.58 8.85
CA GLU A 52 -2.31 -11.29 9.97
C GLU A 52 -1.08 -12.05 9.49
N TYR A 53 0.10 -11.66 9.99
CA TYR A 53 1.36 -12.31 9.64
C TYR A 53 1.32 -13.80 10.02
N ARG A 54 1.74 -14.67 9.09
CA ARG A 54 1.71 -16.15 9.13
C ARG A 54 0.34 -16.82 9.16
N SER A 55 -0.72 -16.09 9.49
CA SER A 55 -2.10 -16.58 9.46
C SER A 55 -2.73 -16.38 8.08
N SER A 56 -2.69 -15.16 7.57
CA SER A 56 -3.18 -14.83 6.22
C SER A 56 -2.09 -14.76 5.16
N GLY A 57 -0.83 -14.61 5.57
CA GLY A 57 0.31 -14.62 4.66
C GLY A 57 1.60 -14.14 5.33
N ILE A 58 2.72 -14.25 4.61
CA ILE A 58 4.04 -13.83 5.08
C ILE A 58 4.56 -12.68 4.23
N MET A 59 4.31 -12.72 2.92
CA MET A 59 4.86 -11.77 1.96
C MET A 59 4.01 -10.50 1.85
N THR A 60 4.71 -9.38 1.79
CA THR A 60 4.20 -8.11 1.27
C THR A 60 4.62 -7.97 -0.17
N PHE A 61 3.73 -7.47 -1.02
CA PHE A 61 3.94 -7.29 -2.45
C PHE A 61 3.84 -5.82 -2.85
N ILE A 62 4.67 -5.43 -3.82
CA ILE A 62 4.57 -4.17 -4.56
C ILE A 62 4.40 -4.55 -6.04
N VAL A 63 3.27 -4.18 -6.62
CA VAL A 63 3.01 -4.35 -8.05
C VAL A 63 3.14 -2.99 -8.72
N THR A 64 4.10 -2.87 -9.62
CA THR A 64 4.33 -1.67 -10.41
C THR A 64 3.38 -1.61 -11.61
N GLN A 65 3.29 -0.45 -12.26
CA GLN A 65 2.36 -0.23 -13.37
C GLN A 65 2.68 -1.09 -14.61
N ASP A 66 3.94 -1.45 -14.81
CA ASP A 66 4.41 -2.38 -15.85
C ASP A 66 4.14 -3.86 -15.54
N GLY A 67 3.53 -4.16 -14.39
CA GLY A 67 3.20 -5.52 -13.97
C GLY A 67 4.35 -6.26 -13.29
N THR A 68 5.48 -5.59 -13.05
CA THR A 68 6.57 -6.17 -12.25
C THR A 68 6.11 -6.30 -10.78
N VAL A 69 6.30 -7.49 -10.22
CA VAL A 69 5.98 -7.76 -8.81
C VAL A 69 7.27 -7.87 -8.02
N TYR A 70 7.34 -7.09 -6.94
CA TYR A 70 8.36 -7.23 -5.92
C TYR A 70 7.72 -7.78 -4.65
N GLU A 71 8.45 -8.61 -3.92
CA GLU A 71 7.99 -9.16 -2.66
C GLU A 71 9.05 -9.02 -1.57
N ARG A 72 8.58 -9.03 -0.32
CA ARG A 72 9.42 -9.01 0.87
C ARG A 72 8.66 -9.51 2.10
N ASP A 73 9.34 -10.27 2.95
CA ASP A 73 8.91 -10.53 4.32
C ASP A 73 9.25 -9.33 5.23
N LEU A 74 8.22 -8.65 5.76
CA LEU A 74 8.35 -7.55 6.72
C LEU A 74 8.23 -8.02 8.18
N GLY A 75 8.04 -9.32 8.39
CA GLY A 75 7.94 -9.97 9.69
C GLY A 75 6.62 -9.67 10.42
N PRO A 76 6.57 -9.94 11.73
CA PRO A 76 5.38 -9.71 12.57
C PRO A 76 4.88 -8.25 12.57
N SER A 77 5.73 -7.30 12.21
CA SER A 77 5.40 -5.88 12.14
C SER A 77 4.80 -5.46 10.79
N THR A 78 4.48 -6.40 9.91
CA THR A 78 3.95 -6.13 8.56
C THR A 78 2.78 -5.14 8.56
N THR A 79 1.79 -5.32 9.44
CA THR A 79 0.62 -4.42 9.52
C THR A 79 0.94 -3.00 9.95
N LYS A 80 2.10 -2.78 10.60
CA LYS A 80 2.59 -1.44 10.99
C LYS A 80 3.48 -0.82 9.92
N ILE A 81 4.27 -1.63 9.21
CA ILE A 81 5.28 -1.15 8.25
C ILE A 81 4.70 -0.98 6.84
N ALA A 82 3.87 -1.94 6.39
CA ALA A 82 3.32 -1.95 5.04
C ALA A 82 2.48 -0.70 4.67
N PRO A 83 1.72 -0.08 5.60
CA PRO A 83 1.03 1.19 5.35
C PRO A 83 1.98 2.38 5.08
N ASP A 84 3.26 2.27 5.45
CA ASP A 84 4.28 3.31 5.24
C ASP A 84 5.25 2.98 4.09
N VAL A 85 5.13 1.79 3.48
CA VAL A 85 5.93 1.42 2.30
C VAL A 85 5.67 2.41 1.17
N LYS A 86 6.76 2.92 0.59
CA LYS A 86 6.79 3.80 -0.57
C LYS A 86 7.53 3.09 -1.71
N GLU A 87 7.23 3.44 -2.95
CA GLU A 87 7.83 2.79 -4.13
C GLU A 87 9.37 2.80 -4.11
N ARG A 88 9.98 3.85 -3.54
CA ARG A 88 11.45 3.97 -3.44
C ARG A 88 12.03 3.44 -2.13
N SER A 89 11.31 2.59 -1.38
CA SER A 89 11.93 1.78 -0.33
C SER A 89 13.15 1.09 -0.95
N PRO A 90 14.34 1.17 -0.33
CA PRO A 90 15.58 0.79 -0.99
C PRO A 90 15.46 -0.61 -1.58
N ALA A 91 15.51 -0.67 -2.92
CA ALA A 91 15.34 -1.88 -3.71
C ALA A 91 16.31 -2.99 -3.29
N SER A 92 17.36 -2.68 -2.52
CA SER A 92 18.31 -3.64 -1.96
C SER A 92 17.69 -4.74 -1.09
N SER A 93 16.44 -4.57 -0.66
CA SER A 93 15.79 -5.48 0.28
C SER A 93 14.43 -6.00 -0.20
N TRP A 94 14.04 -5.64 -1.43
CA TRP A 94 12.88 -6.19 -2.12
C TRP A 94 13.38 -7.04 -3.28
N HIS A 95 12.90 -8.26 -3.41
CA HIS A 95 13.27 -9.12 -4.52
C HIS A 95 12.12 -9.21 -5.52
N LYS A 96 12.45 -9.40 -6.80
CA LYS A 96 11.46 -9.61 -7.83
C LYS A 96 10.82 -10.98 -7.60
N ALA A 97 9.50 -11.07 -7.60
CA ALA A 97 8.79 -12.34 -7.59
C ALA A 97 8.91 -12.98 -8.99
N GLU A 98 9.22 -14.27 -9.03
CA GLU A 98 9.31 -15.08 -10.27
C GLU A 98 7.98 -15.73 -10.65
#